data_AF-A0A849T9E5-F1
#
_entry.id   AF-A0A849T9E5-F1
#
_cell.length_a   1.000
_cell.length_b   1.000
_cell.length_c   1.000
_cell.angle_alpha   90.00
_cell.angle_beta   90.00
_cell.angle_gamma   90.00
#
_symmetry.space_group_name_H-M   'P 1'
#
loop_
_entity.id
_entity.type
_entity.pdbx_description
1 polymer ?
#
loop_
_entity_poly.entity_id
_entity_poly.type
_entity_poly.pdbx_seq_one_letter_code
_entity_poly.pdbx_strand_id
1 'polypeptide(L)'
;MSTTKIQPGISTDRQLNPKEISQKKIRDDREFIPEKYKEVAAGMEQQFVEMMLDQMGKTVEEAEVSEGGMGMDYYKSLQKSERAKAMTAQNNLGLQEMILNQIYPKRMRSEVALKQYEAQANKIHHNLPSYKIDTKTDKIEMGKNDSLPVADENTIAGTKEDGGLL
;
A
#
# COMPACT_ATOMS: atom_id res chain seq x y z
N MET A 1 13.29 -53.18 -62.03
CA MET A 1 12.27 -53.27 -60.96
C MET A 1 12.69 -54.41 -60.05
N SER A 2 12.96 -54.26 -58.75
CA SER A 2 12.93 -53.06 -57.90
C SER A 2 13.94 -53.24 -56.75
N THR A 3 14.64 -52.18 -56.34
CA THR A 3 15.58 -52.21 -55.21
C THR A 3 14.97 -51.57 -53.98
N THR A 4 14.54 -52.39 -53.02
CA THR A 4 13.96 -51.90 -51.76
C THR A 4 15.05 -51.33 -50.86
N LYS A 5 15.06 -50.01 -50.69
CA LYS A 5 16.03 -49.26 -49.90
C LYS A 5 15.62 -49.29 -48.42
N ILE A 6 16.39 -49.97 -47.57
CA ILE A 6 16.16 -50.04 -46.12
C ILE A 6 16.48 -48.67 -45.50
N GLN A 7 15.54 -48.12 -44.71
CA GLN A 7 15.74 -46.90 -43.94
C GLN A 7 16.27 -47.24 -42.54
N PRO A 8 17.28 -46.52 -42.00
CA PRO A 8 17.65 -46.64 -40.60
C PRO A 8 16.61 -45.91 -39.74
N GLY A 9 15.83 -46.67 -38.97
CA GLY A 9 14.87 -46.12 -38.02
C GLY A 9 15.59 -45.38 -36.88
N ILE A 10 15.16 -44.14 -36.61
CA ILE A 10 15.62 -43.36 -35.46
C ILE A 10 14.93 -43.90 -34.21
N SER A 11 15.64 -44.69 -33.40
CA SER A 11 15.16 -45.14 -32.09
C SER A 11 15.34 -44.04 -31.05
N THR A 12 14.26 -43.33 -30.71
CA THR A 12 14.23 -42.33 -29.62
C THR A 12 13.25 -42.68 -28.50
N ASP A 13 13.19 -43.95 -28.10
CA ASP A 13 12.68 -44.33 -26.78
C ASP A 13 13.71 -44.01 -25.69
N ARG A 14 13.99 -42.72 -25.51
CA ARG A 14 14.75 -42.24 -24.35
C ARG A 14 13.82 -42.22 -23.14
N GLN A 15 13.58 -43.41 -22.56
CA GLN A 15 12.84 -43.55 -21.32
C GLN A 15 13.47 -42.66 -20.24
N LEU A 16 12.79 -41.57 -19.89
CA LEU A 16 13.19 -40.68 -18.82
C LEU A 16 13.02 -41.42 -17.49
N ASN A 17 14.13 -41.66 -16.80
CA ASN A 17 14.16 -42.44 -15.58
C ASN A 17 13.39 -41.68 -14.47
N PRO A 18 12.27 -42.21 -13.93
CA PRO A 18 11.38 -41.44 -13.05
C PRO A 18 12.03 -41.03 -11.72
N LYS A 19 13.20 -41.58 -11.37
CA LYS A 19 13.97 -41.18 -10.17
C LYS A 19 14.64 -39.80 -10.30
N GLU A 20 14.87 -39.27 -11.49
CA GLU A 20 15.50 -37.94 -11.66
C GLU A 20 14.53 -36.77 -11.44
N ILE A 21 13.22 -37.04 -11.49
CA ILE A 21 12.17 -36.01 -11.27
C ILE A 21 12.10 -35.58 -9.78
N SER A 22 12.58 -36.42 -8.85
CA SER A 22 12.31 -36.31 -7.41
C SER A 22 13.18 -35.31 -6.63
N GLN A 23 14.11 -34.58 -7.26
CA GLN A 23 15.02 -33.65 -6.56
C GLN A 23 15.22 -32.28 -7.24
N LYS A 24 14.17 -31.75 -7.87
CA LYS A 24 14.04 -30.29 -7.84
C LYS A 24 13.76 -29.88 -6.40
N LYS A 25 14.82 -29.52 -5.66
CA LYS A 25 14.69 -28.65 -4.48
C LYS A 25 13.74 -27.53 -4.87
N ILE A 26 12.67 -27.36 -4.11
CA ILE A 26 11.87 -26.14 -4.16
C ILE A 26 12.82 -25.05 -3.68
N ARG A 27 13.50 -24.40 -4.61
CA ARG A 27 14.33 -23.23 -4.32
C ARG A 27 13.37 -22.13 -3.87
N ASP A 28 13.77 -21.39 -2.85
CA ASP A 28 12.95 -20.26 -2.43
C ASP A 28 13.18 -19.11 -3.43
N ASP A 29 12.39 -19.12 -4.50
CA ASP A 29 12.46 -18.13 -5.57
C ASP A 29 12.09 -16.70 -5.08
N ARG A 30 11.73 -16.51 -3.80
CA ARG A 30 11.42 -15.21 -3.17
C ARG A 30 12.65 -14.29 -3.07
N GLU A 31 13.86 -14.84 -3.07
CA GLU A 31 15.10 -14.06 -3.11
C GLU A 31 15.20 -13.21 -4.40
N PHE A 32 14.62 -13.69 -5.50
CA PHE A 32 14.66 -13.01 -6.80
C PHE A 32 13.47 -12.07 -7.05
N ILE A 33 12.74 -11.69 -6.00
CA ILE A 33 11.61 -10.77 -6.07
C ILE A 33 12.06 -9.41 -5.56
N PRO A 34 12.02 -8.33 -6.37
CA PRO A 34 12.39 -7.00 -5.90
C PRO A 34 11.48 -6.53 -4.77
N GLU A 35 12.06 -5.88 -3.75
CA GLU A 35 11.34 -5.44 -2.54
C GLU A 35 10.09 -4.61 -2.84
N LYS A 36 10.11 -3.78 -3.89
CA LYS A 36 8.94 -2.97 -4.28
C LYS A 36 7.71 -3.80 -4.66
N TYR A 37 7.88 -5.01 -5.19
CA TYR A 37 6.75 -5.91 -5.41
C TYR A 37 6.25 -6.55 -4.11
N LYS A 38 7.14 -6.80 -3.14
CA LYS A 38 6.76 -7.29 -1.81
C LYS A 38 6.01 -6.22 -1.02
N GLU A 39 6.49 -4.97 -1.03
CA GLU A 39 5.83 -3.79 -0.45
C GLU A 39 4.41 -3.61 -1.03
N VAL A 40 4.25 -3.65 -2.36
CA VAL A 40 2.93 -3.54 -3.02
C VAL A 40 2.01 -4.68 -2.63
N ALA A 41 2.49 -5.93 -2.64
CA ALA A 41 1.67 -7.08 -2.26
C ALA A 41 1.21 -7.04 -0.80
N ALA A 42 2.09 -6.61 0.12
CA ALA A 42 1.75 -6.38 1.52
C ALA A 42 0.73 -5.23 1.67
N GLY A 43 0.92 -4.11 0.96
CA GLY A 43 -0.03 -2.99 0.98
C GLY A 43 -1.42 -3.35 0.44
N MET A 44 -1.50 -4.26 -0.54
CA MET A 44 -2.76 -4.80 -1.03
C MET A 44 -3.42 -5.78 -0.04
N GLU A 45 -2.64 -6.64 0.63
CA GLU A 45 -3.16 -7.49 1.71
C GLU A 45 -3.67 -6.62 2.88
N GLN A 46 -2.95 -5.58 3.29
CA GLN A 46 -3.40 -4.66 4.34
C GLN A 46 -4.76 -4.00 4.00
N GLN A 47 -4.94 -3.51 2.77
CA GLN A 47 -6.23 -2.95 2.33
C GLN A 47 -7.36 -3.99 2.36
N PHE A 48 -7.07 -5.23 1.95
CA PHE A 48 -8.05 -6.31 2.03
C PHE A 48 -8.42 -6.65 3.48
N VAL A 49 -7.44 -6.73 4.40
CA VAL A 49 -7.70 -6.98 5.82
C VAL A 49 -8.44 -5.81 6.46
N GLU A 50 -8.12 -4.57 6.11
CA GLU A 50 -8.85 -3.41 6.59
C GLU A 50 -10.32 -3.44 6.14
N MET A 51 -10.58 -3.78 4.87
CA MET A 51 -11.94 -4.00 4.36
C MET A 51 -12.64 -5.16 5.09
N MET A 52 -11.94 -6.28 5.35
CA MET A 52 -12.50 -7.42 6.08
C MET A 52 -12.90 -7.01 7.51
N LEU A 53 -12.02 -6.31 8.23
CA LEU A 53 -12.30 -5.79 9.58
C LEU A 53 -13.43 -4.75 9.58
N ASP A 54 -13.55 -3.96 8.52
CA ASP A 54 -14.64 -2.99 8.33
C ASP A 54 -16.01 -3.68 8.18
N GLN A 55 -16.09 -4.73 7.37
CA GLN A 55 -17.30 -5.54 7.22
C GLN A 55 -17.64 -6.29 8.51
N MET A 56 -16.64 -6.86 9.19
CA MET A 56 -16.83 -7.50 10.50
C MET A 56 -17.33 -6.50 11.57
N GLY A 57 -16.82 -5.27 11.56
CA GLY A 57 -17.29 -4.19 12.44
C GLY A 57 -18.77 -3.87 12.20
N LYS A 58 -19.16 -3.66 10.93
CA LYS A 58 -20.55 -3.39 10.54
C LYS A 58 -21.53 -4.46 10.99
N THR A 59 -21.17 -5.75 10.86
CA THR A 59 -22.02 -6.86 11.32
C THR A 59 -22.19 -6.95 12.83
N VAL A 60 -21.36 -6.24 13.62
CA VAL A 60 -21.46 -6.17 15.08
C VAL A 60 -22.13 -4.87 15.53
N GLU A 61 -21.85 -3.74 14.87
CA GLU A 61 -22.45 -2.44 15.19
C GLU A 61 -23.94 -2.35 14.81
N GLU A 62 -24.45 -3.15 13.86
CA GLU A 62 -25.90 -3.31 13.66
C GLU A 62 -26.63 -3.89 14.89
N ALA A 63 -25.92 -4.57 15.81
CA ALA A 63 -26.49 -5.08 17.06
C ALA A 63 -26.42 -4.06 18.23
N GLU A 64 -25.53 -3.06 18.15
CA GLU A 64 -25.34 -2.02 19.16
C GLU A 64 -25.22 -0.64 18.49
N VAL A 65 -26.38 0.02 18.30
CA VAL A 65 -26.45 1.40 17.80
C VAL A 65 -25.83 2.36 18.82
N SER A 66 -24.52 2.54 18.72
CA SER A 66 -23.74 3.46 19.54
C SER A 66 -23.48 4.74 18.76
N GLU A 67 -24.08 5.85 19.20
CA GLU A 67 -23.85 7.20 18.67
C GLU A 67 -22.42 7.69 19.01
N GLY A 68 -21.43 7.15 18.29
CA GLY A 68 -20.06 7.64 18.33
C GLY A 68 -19.93 8.96 17.58
N GLY A 69 -19.43 10.00 18.24
CA GLY A 69 -19.03 11.22 17.54
C GLY A 69 -17.74 11.02 16.74
N MET A 70 -17.46 11.94 15.80
CA MET A 70 -16.32 11.89 14.85
C MET A 70 -14.96 11.49 15.45
N GLY A 71 -14.67 11.87 16.70
CA GLY A 71 -13.44 11.48 17.40
C GLY A 71 -13.36 9.99 17.75
N MET A 72 -14.50 9.35 18.04
CA MET A 72 -14.57 7.91 18.29
C MET A 72 -14.39 7.11 17.00
N ASP A 73 -14.99 7.56 15.89
CA ASP A 73 -14.82 6.94 14.58
C ASP A 73 -13.35 7.02 14.12
N TYR A 74 -12.71 8.16 14.34
CA TYR A 74 -11.28 8.33 14.09
C TYR A 74 -10.44 7.34 14.91
N TYR A 75 -10.70 7.20 16.21
CA TYR A 75 -10.01 6.22 17.06
C TYR A 75 -10.23 4.77 16.58
N LYS A 76 -11.48 4.38 16.28
CA LYS A 76 -11.81 3.06 15.71
C LYS A 76 -11.05 2.82 14.39
N SER A 77 -10.93 3.83 13.53
CA SER A 77 -10.22 3.74 12.25
C SER A 77 -8.71 3.48 12.44
N LEU A 78 -8.07 4.16 13.39
CA LEU A 78 -6.66 3.92 13.73
C LEU A 78 -6.45 2.51 14.30
N GLN A 79 -7.32 2.08 15.22
CA GLN A 79 -7.25 0.74 15.80
C GLN A 79 -7.44 -0.36 14.74
N LYS A 80 -8.37 -0.16 13.79
CA LYS A 80 -8.59 -1.03 12.63
C LYS A 80 -7.34 -1.12 11.74
N SER A 81 -6.73 0.03 11.42
CA SER A 81 -5.54 0.11 10.57
C SER A 81 -4.32 -0.59 11.20
N GLU A 82 -4.01 -0.33 12.47
CA GLU A 82 -2.90 -1.01 13.15
C GLU A 82 -3.16 -2.52 13.32
N ARG A 83 -4.41 -2.94 13.54
CA ARG A 83 -4.77 -4.37 13.55
C ARG A 83 -4.58 -5.02 12.18
N ALA A 84 -5.00 -4.36 11.09
CA ALA A 84 -4.83 -4.85 9.72
C ALA A 84 -3.34 -5.02 9.37
N LYS A 85 -2.53 -4.01 9.70
CA LYS A 85 -1.07 -4.01 9.55
C LYS A 85 -0.39 -5.10 10.35
N ALA A 86 -0.79 -5.32 11.61
CA ALA A 86 -0.26 -6.41 12.44
C ALA A 86 -0.60 -7.81 11.87
N MET A 87 -1.81 -8.01 11.35
CA MET A 87 -2.22 -9.26 10.69
C MET A 87 -1.45 -9.51 9.39
N THR A 88 -1.22 -8.45 8.60
CA THR A 88 -0.43 -8.48 7.36
C THR A 88 1.04 -8.79 7.63
N ALA A 89 1.64 -8.15 8.64
CA ALA A 89 3.05 -8.36 9.01
C ALA A 89 3.35 -9.82 9.41
N GLN A 90 2.37 -10.55 9.94
CA GLN A 90 2.50 -11.97 10.27
C GLN A 90 2.33 -12.90 9.04
N ASN A 91 1.95 -12.38 7.86
CA ASN A 91 1.70 -13.14 6.63
C ASN A 91 0.66 -14.29 6.77
N ASN A 92 -0.16 -14.26 7.82
CA ASN A 92 -1.04 -15.38 8.22
C ASN A 92 -2.14 -15.72 7.20
N LEU A 93 -2.52 -14.77 6.34
CA LEU A 93 -3.60 -14.95 5.36
C LEU A 93 -3.09 -15.50 4.02
N GLY A 94 -1.79 -15.43 3.76
CA GLY A 94 -1.16 -15.88 2.51
C GLY A 94 -1.62 -15.11 1.25
N LEU A 95 -2.43 -14.06 1.38
CA LEU A 95 -2.91 -13.26 0.26
C LEU A 95 -1.76 -12.47 -0.34
N GLN A 96 -0.79 -12.01 0.47
CA GLN A 96 0.45 -11.42 -0.03
C GLN A 96 1.14 -12.34 -1.05
N GLU A 97 1.31 -13.65 -0.78
CA GLU A 97 1.94 -14.58 -1.74
C GLU A 97 1.06 -14.79 -2.99
N MET A 98 -0.26 -14.86 -2.85
CA MET A 98 -1.17 -14.96 -4.02
C MET A 98 -1.05 -13.72 -4.92
N ILE A 99 -1.14 -12.53 -4.34
CA ILE A 99 -0.99 -11.24 -5.03
C ILE A 99 0.39 -11.16 -5.68
N LEU A 100 1.44 -11.56 -4.96
CA LEU A 100 2.82 -11.56 -5.44
C LEU A 100 3.04 -12.53 -6.62
N ASN A 101 2.33 -13.67 -6.66
CA ASN A 101 2.33 -14.56 -7.82
C ASN A 101 1.57 -13.98 -9.03
N GLN A 102 0.58 -13.11 -8.80
CA GLN A 102 -0.16 -12.43 -9.87
C GLN A 102 0.65 -11.27 -10.47
N ILE A 103 1.26 -10.41 -9.64
CA ILE A 103 2.02 -9.23 -10.10
C ILE A 103 3.48 -9.57 -10.47
N TYR A 104 4.07 -10.60 -9.86
CA TYR A 104 5.45 -11.05 -10.13
C TYR A 104 5.54 -12.60 -10.18
N PRO A 105 5.01 -13.21 -11.27
CA PRO A 105 4.90 -14.66 -11.41
C PRO A 105 6.25 -15.36 -11.48
N LYS A 106 6.30 -16.63 -11.06
CA LYS A 106 7.53 -17.44 -10.93
C LYS A 106 8.45 -17.43 -12.16
N ARG A 107 7.90 -17.35 -13.38
CA ARG A 107 8.68 -17.25 -14.63
C ARG A 107 9.60 -16.02 -14.72
N MET A 108 9.34 -14.98 -13.92
CA MET A 108 10.15 -13.75 -13.86
C MET A 108 11.19 -13.79 -12.72
N ARG A 109 11.02 -14.69 -11.74
CA ARG A 109 11.90 -14.82 -10.56
C ARG A 109 13.23 -15.43 -10.98
N SER A 110 14.19 -14.57 -11.31
CA SER A 110 15.55 -14.96 -11.68
C SER A 110 16.55 -13.88 -11.29
N GLU A 111 17.78 -14.29 -10.97
CA GLU A 111 18.87 -13.39 -10.63
C GLU A 111 19.13 -12.32 -11.72
N VAL A 112 19.02 -12.71 -12.99
CA VAL A 112 19.18 -11.80 -14.14
C VAL A 112 18.07 -10.75 -14.17
N ALA A 113 16.81 -11.14 -13.93
CA ALA A 113 15.70 -10.20 -13.90
C ALA A 113 15.77 -9.22 -12.71
N LEU A 114 16.20 -9.69 -11.53
CA LEU A 114 16.42 -8.82 -10.36
C LEU A 114 17.51 -7.78 -10.66
N LYS A 115 18.68 -8.22 -11.14
CA LYS A 115 19.79 -7.32 -11.53
C LYS A 115 19.38 -6.31 -12.61
N GLN A 116 18.58 -6.74 -13.59
CA GLN A 116 18.02 -5.84 -14.62
C GLN A 116 17.04 -4.82 -14.03
N TYR A 117 16.23 -5.19 -13.04
CA TYR A 117 15.32 -4.29 -12.34
C TYR A 117 16.10 -3.22 -11.54
N GLU A 118 17.07 -3.64 -10.73
CA GLU A 118 17.94 -2.74 -9.95
C GLU A 118 18.71 -1.76 -10.86
N ALA A 119 19.28 -2.26 -11.96
CA ALA A 119 19.98 -1.44 -12.95
C ALA A 119 19.07 -0.45 -13.69
N GLN A 120 17.75 -0.67 -13.72
CA GLN A 120 16.77 0.28 -14.26
C GLN A 120 16.36 1.31 -13.19
N ALA A 121 16.06 0.86 -11.97
CA ALA A 121 15.72 1.75 -10.86
C ALA A 121 16.81 2.81 -10.62
N ASN A 122 18.08 2.39 -10.58
CA ASN A 122 19.22 3.28 -10.37
C ASN A 122 19.40 4.32 -11.50
N LYS A 123 19.01 4.00 -12.75
CA LYS A 123 19.07 4.95 -13.87
C LYS A 123 18.02 6.04 -13.79
N ILE A 124 16.85 5.75 -13.22
CA ILE A 124 15.79 6.75 -12.99
C ILE A 124 16.31 7.80 -11.99
N HIS A 125 16.94 7.37 -10.90
CA HIS A 125 17.49 8.28 -9.89
C HIS A 125 18.58 9.24 -10.42
N HIS A 126 19.41 8.82 -11.38
CA HIS A 126 20.47 9.68 -11.94
C HIS A 126 19.99 10.70 -12.98
N ASN A 127 18.83 10.48 -13.61
CA ASN A 127 18.33 11.36 -14.68
C ASN A 127 17.28 12.39 -14.19
N LEU A 128 16.95 12.39 -12.89
CA LEU A 128 16.06 13.37 -12.29
C LEU A 128 16.82 14.69 -12.02
N PRO A 129 16.37 15.85 -12.55
CA PRO A 129 17.01 17.13 -12.23
C PRO A 129 16.81 17.46 -10.74
N SER A 130 17.91 17.56 -10.00
CA SER A 130 17.86 17.98 -8.60
C SER A 130 17.62 19.49 -8.51
N TYR A 131 16.40 19.89 -8.19
CA TYR A 131 16.11 21.28 -7.83
C TYR A 131 16.78 21.60 -6.49
N LYS A 132 17.77 22.50 -6.52
CA LYS A 132 18.31 23.11 -5.30
C LYS A 132 17.25 24.05 -4.74
N ILE A 133 16.68 23.72 -3.58
CA ILE A 133 15.82 24.62 -2.85
C ILE A 133 16.74 25.59 -2.10
N ASP A 134 16.89 26.80 -2.62
CA ASP A 134 17.58 27.87 -1.91
C ASP A 134 16.73 28.27 -0.69
N THR A 135 17.09 27.76 0.49
CA THR A 135 16.41 28.10 1.76
C THR A 135 16.80 29.51 2.22
N LYS A 136 16.36 30.52 1.48
CA LYS A 136 16.30 31.90 1.98
C LYS A 136 15.20 31.96 3.02
N THR A 137 15.60 31.90 4.29
CA THR A 137 14.72 32.19 5.41
C THR A 137 14.46 33.69 5.46
N ASP A 138 13.53 34.16 4.62
CA ASP A 138 12.99 35.50 4.74
C ASP A 138 12.25 35.59 6.07
N LYS A 139 12.87 36.25 7.05
CA LYS A 139 12.25 36.51 8.35
C LYS A 139 11.09 37.48 8.13
N ILE A 140 9.87 36.95 8.12
CA ILE A 140 8.67 37.78 8.18
C ILE A 140 8.59 38.36 9.60
N GLU A 141 9.08 39.59 9.78
CA GLU A 141 8.83 40.35 10.99
C GLU A 141 7.35 40.77 11.00
N MET A 142 6.58 40.22 11.94
CA MET A 142 5.21 40.67 12.17
C MET A 142 5.27 42.08 12.78
N GLY A 143 5.04 43.09 11.94
CA GLY A 143 4.79 44.45 12.38
C GLY A 143 3.64 44.48 13.39
N LYS A 144 3.84 45.20 14.49
CA LYS A 144 2.79 45.37 15.50
C LYS A 144 1.71 46.28 14.92
N ASN A 145 0.49 45.76 14.85
CA ASN A 145 -0.68 46.54 14.42
C ASN A 145 -1.13 47.43 15.58
N ASP A 146 -0.61 48.66 15.63
CA ASP A 146 -1.07 49.70 16.56
C ASP A 146 -2.41 50.30 16.09
N SER A 147 -3.44 49.45 16.04
CA SER A 147 -4.81 49.85 15.74
C SER A 147 -5.46 50.46 16.98
N LEU A 148 -5.25 51.76 17.18
CA LEU A 148 -6.07 52.57 18.07
C LEU A 148 -7.54 52.48 17.64
N PRO A 149 -8.49 52.16 18.54
CA PRO A 149 -9.90 52.21 18.21
C PRO A 149 -10.32 53.66 18.01
N VAL A 150 -10.65 54.03 16.77
CA VAL A 150 -11.29 55.30 16.47
C VAL A 150 -12.70 55.27 17.05
N ALA A 151 -12.94 56.09 18.07
CA ALA A 151 -14.28 56.32 18.56
C ALA A 151 -15.02 57.18 17.54
N ASP A 152 -16.12 56.67 16.99
CA ASP A 152 -17.03 57.46 16.18
C ASP A 152 -18.46 57.36 16.73
N GLU A 153 -19.12 58.51 16.73
CA GLU A 153 -20.32 58.81 17.53
C GLU A 153 -21.53 58.94 16.60
N ASN A 154 -22.48 58.00 16.64
CA ASN A 154 -23.91 58.33 16.44
C ASN A 154 -24.90 57.20 16.79
N THR A 155 -25.78 57.52 17.75
CA THR A 155 -27.26 57.42 17.77
C THR A 155 -27.98 56.65 16.64
N ILE A 156 -29.15 56.01 16.76
CA ILE A 156 -30.23 55.81 17.78
C ILE A 156 -30.83 54.39 17.52
N ALA A 157 -31.66 53.69 18.31
CA ALA A 157 -32.39 53.88 19.59
C ALA A 157 -32.52 52.47 20.28
N GLY A 158 -33.43 52.09 21.20
CA GLY A 158 -34.56 52.76 21.89
C GLY A 158 -35.74 51.84 22.22
N THR A 159 -35.60 50.82 23.08
CA THR A 159 -36.74 50.21 23.81
C THR A 159 -36.31 49.68 25.17
N LYS A 160 -36.88 50.23 26.25
CA LYS A 160 -36.98 49.62 27.57
C LYS A 160 -38.46 49.33 27.81
N GLU A 161 -38.81 48.16 28.33
CA GLU A 161 -39.86 47.87 29.33
C GLU A 161 -39.49 46.46 29.85
N ASP A 162 -39.07 46.37 31.12
CA ASP A 162 -39.84 45.85 32.27
C ASP A 162 -39.94 44.31 32.28
N GLY A 163 -39.89 43.63 33.43
CA GLY A 163 -39.68 44.08 34.81
C GLY A 163 -39.68 42.84 35.71
N GLY A 164 -39.08 42.91 36.91
CA GLY A 164 -39.03 41.73 37.77
C GLY A 164 -38.66 42.01 39.21
N LEU A 165 -39.66 41.93 40.10
CA LEU A 165 -39.60 41.26 41.41
C LEU A 165 -40.95 41.44 42.16
N LEU A 166 -41.37 40.36 42.83
CA LEU A 166 -42.59 40.17 43.64
C LEU A 166 -43.90 39.94 42.86
#